data_AF-A0AA43CYK7-F1
#
_entry.id   AF-A0AA43CYK7-F1
#
_cell.length_a   1.000
_cell.length_b   1.000
_cell.length_c   1.000
_cell.angle_alpha   90.00
_cell.angle_beta   90.00
_cell.angle_gamma   90.00
#
_symmetry.space_group_name_H-M   'P 1'
#
loop_
_entity.id
_entity.type
_entity.pdbx_description
1 polymer ?
#
loop_
_entity_poly.entity_id
_entity_poly.type
_entity_poly.pdbx_seq_one_letter_code
_entity_poly.pdbx_strand_id
1 'polypeptide(L)' 'MLLNNALFRKVKRLTGQAVGDFNLIEDGDRIAVAVSGGKDSYALLHILAQLQRRAPINYELIAVNVDAGFPGYRKG' A
#
# COMPACT_ATOMS: atom_id res chain seq x y z
N MET A 1 10.69 1.99 -13.65
CA MET A 1 10.54 3.45 -13.73
C MET A 1 10.75 4.05 -12.34
N LEU A 2 12.01 4.44 -12.11
CA LEU A 2 12.66 5.15 -11.00
C LEU A 2 11.86 5.46 -9.72
N LEU A 3 12.06 4.67 -8.66
CA LEU A 3 12.04 5.17 -7.29
C LEU A 3 13.32 4.78 -6.56
N ASN A 4 14.46 5.20 -7.11
CA ASN A 4 15.72 5.25 -6.37
C ASN A 4 15.83 6.57 -5.57
N ASN A 5 14.69 7.08 -5.09
CA ASN A 5 14.58 8.34 -4.36
C ASN A 5 14.79 8.09 -2.86
N ALA A 6 15.65 8.88 -2.23
CA ALA A 6 15.92 8.83 -0.79
C ALA A 6 14.65 9.01 0.06
N LEU A 7 13.70 9.84 -0.40
CA LEU A 7 12.41 10.03 0.26
C LEU A 7 11.61 8.72 0.29
N PHE A 8 11.52 8.01 -0.84
CA PHE A 8 10.80 6.74 -0.91
C PHE A 8 11.40 5.69 0.04
N ARG A 9 12.74 5.59 0.08
CA ARG A 9 13.43 4.71 1.03
C ARG A 9 13.14 5.08 2.48
N LYS A 10 13.11 6.39 2.80
CA LYS A 10 12.77 6.89 4.14
C LYS A 10 11.33 6.53 4.52
N VAL A 11 10.36 6.82 3.66
CA VAL A 11 8.93 6.53 3.92
C VAL A 11 8.74 5.02 4.09
N LYS A 12 9.25 4.19 3.17
CA LYS A 12 9.15 2.72 3.29
C LYS A 12 9.72 2.20 4.60
N ARG A 13 10.87 2.72 5.04
CA ARG A 13 11.48 2.33 6.32
C ARG A 13 10.59 2.70 7.50
N LEU A 14 10.04 3.93 7.52
CA LEU A 14 9.13 4.38 8.56
C LEU A 14 7.83 3.56 8.59
N THR A 15 7.29 3.21 7.42
CA THR A 15 6.11 2.34 7.33
C THR A 15 6.41 0.95 7.89
N GLY A 16 7.55 0.34 7.55
CA GLY A 16 7.94 -0.95 8.10
C GLY A 16 8.16 -0.91 9.62
N GLN A 17 8.72 0.19 10.14
CA GLN A 17 8.82 0.40 11.60
C GLN A 17 7.44 0.48 12.24
N ALA A 18 6.53 1.31 11.72
CA ALA A 18 5.18 1.41 12.25
C ALA A 18 4.42 0.07 12.22
N VAL A 19 4.60 -0.73 11.17
CA VAL A 19 4.00 -2.08 11.10
C VAL A 19 4.45 -2.95 12.27
N GLY A 20 5.75 -2.94 12.60
CA GLY A 20 6.29 -3.71 13.72
C GLY A 20 5.98 -3.10 15.10
N ASP A 21 6.12 -1.78 15.24
CA ASP A 21 5.92 -1.06 16.51
C ASP A 21 4.47 -1.16 17.00
N PHE A 22 3.51 -1.29 16.08
CA PHE A 22 2.08 -1.33 16.38
C PHE A 22 1.41 -2.66 16.03
N ASN A 23 2.16 -3.71 15.67
CA ASN A 23 1.64 -5.02 15.25
C ASN A 23 0.49 -4.90 14.21
N LEU A 24 0.71 -4.11 13.15
CA LEU A 24 -0.34 -3.80 12.17
C LEU A 24 -0.57 -4.93 11.15
N ILE A 25 0.43 -5.79 10.96
CA ILE A 25 0.41 -6.86 9.97
C ILE A 25 1.09 -8.09 10.56
N GLU A 26 0.40 -9.22 10.54
CA GLU A 26 0.87 -10.52 10.98
C GLU A 26 0.95 -11.53 9.81
N ASP A 27 1.61 -12.66 10.04
CA ASP A 27 1.70 -13.73 9.04
C ASP A 27 0.31 -14.34 8.77
N GLY A 28 -0.05 -14.46 7.50
CA GLY A 28 -1.35 -14.94 7.04
C GLY A 28 -2.39 -13.84 6.80
N ASP A 29 -2.09 -12.58 7.10
CA ASP A 29 -3.06 -11.48 6.96
C ASP A 29 -3.53 -11.26 5.52
N ARG A 30 -4.81 -10.88 5.37
CA ARG A 30 -5.39 -10.44 4.10
C ARG A 30 -5.79 -8.97 4.24
N ILE A 31 -5.04 -8.10 3.59
CA ILE A 31 -5.13 -6.65 3.79
C ILE A 31 -5.83 -6.01 2.59
N ALA A 32 -6.98 -5.40 2.84
CA ALA A 32 -7.67 -4.58 1.85
C ALA A 32 -7.15 -3.13 1.88
N VAL A 33 -6.67 -2.63 0.74
CA VAL A 33 -6.22 -1.25 0.57
C VAL A 33 -7.24 -0.50 -0.27
N ALA A 34 -7.92 0.48 0.35
CA ALA A 34 -8.84 1.35 -0.36
C ALA A 34 -8.06 2.32 -1.28
N VAL A 35 -8.21 2.16 -2.59
CA VAL A 35 -7.57 2.98 -3.63
C VAL A 35 -8.58 3.96 -4.19
N SER A 36 -8.52 5.21 -3.75
CA SER A 36 -9.48 6.27 -4.11
C SER A 36 -9.20 6.96 -5.45
N GLY A 37 -8.16 6.55 -6.16
CA GLY A 37 -7.62 7.29 -7.31
C GLY A 37 -6.54 8.31 -6.94
N GLY A 38 -6.36 8.62 -5.65
CA GLY A 38 -5.36 9.56 -5.15
C GLY A 38 -3.96 8.97 -5.03
N LYS A 39 -2.93 9.81 -5.25
CA LYS A 39 -1.51 9.44 -5.18
C LYS A 39 -1.11 8.76 -3.87
N ASP A 40 -1.73 9.14 -2.74
CA ASP A 40 -1.38 8.63 -1.42
C ASP A 40 -1.80 7.16 -1.26
N SER A 41 -3.01 6.82 -1.72
CA SER A 41 -3.52 5.44 -1.69
C SER A 41 -2.71 4.50 -2.58
N TYR A 42 -2.31 4.97 -3.77
CA TYR A 42 -1.40 4.24 -4.66
C TYR A 42 0.00 4.11 -4.07
N ALA A 43 0.53 5.17 -3.44
CA ALA A 43 1.84 5.14 -2.80
C ALA A 43 1.87 4.14 -1.64
N LEU A 44 0.83 4.11 -0.81
CA LEU A 44 0.72 3.15 0.29
C LEU A 44 0.67 1.71 -0.23
N LEU A 45 -0.19 1.42 -1.22
CA LEU A 45 -0.25 0.11 -1.86
C LEU A 45 1.12 -0.31 -2.41
N HIS A 46 1.82 0.61 -3.07
CA HIS A 46 3.16 0.34 -3.61
C HIS A 46 4.18 0.07 -2.50
N ILE A 47 4.15 0.82 -1.40
CA ILE A 47 5.04 0.62 -0.25
C ILE A 47 4.81 -0.75 0.39
N LEU A 48 3.55 -1.11 0.65
CA LEU A 48 3.20 -2.41 1.22
C LEU A 48 3.67 -3.55 0.30
N ALA A 49 3.42 -3.46 -1.00
CA ALA A 49 3.91 -4.45 -1.97
C ALA A 49 5.46 -4.55 -2.00
N GLN A 50 6.18 -3.45 -1.74
CA GLN A 50 7.65 -3.47 -1.62
C GLN A 50 8.14 -4.06 -0.29
N LEU A 51 7.38 -3.90 0.79
CA LEU A 51 7.68 -4.51 2.09
C LEU A 51 7.46 -6.03 2.04
N GLN A 52 6.37 -6.48 1.44
CA GLN A 52 6.03 -7.90 1.26
C GLN A 52 7.18 -8.70 0.64
N ARG A 53 7.89 -8.13 -0.35
CA ARG A 53 9.02 -8.79 -1.04
C ARG A 53 10.25 -9.05 -0.15
N ARG A 54 10.33 -8.43 1.04
CA ARG A 54 11.50 -8.50 1.92
C ARG A 54 11.16 -8.93 3.34
N ALA A 55 9.90 -8.88 3.73
CA ALA A 55 9.47 -9.20 5.08
C ALA A 55 9.53 -10.74 5.28
N PRO A 56 9.86 -11.21 6.49
CA PRO A 56 9.83 -12.64 6.83
C PRO A 56 8.40 -13.14 7.13
N ILE A 57 7.37 -12.42 6.70
CA ILE A 57 5.95 -12.73 6.90
C ILE A 57 5.22 -12.68 5.55
N ASN A 58 4.28 -13.59 5.36
CA ASN A 58 3.44 -13.70 4.18
C ASN A 58 2.09 -13.04 4.47
N TYR A 59 1.65 -12.14 3.62
CA TYR A 59 0.31 -11.56 3.67
C TYR A 59 -0.21 -11.32 2.25
N GLU A 60 -1.51 -11.19 2.06
CA GLU A 60 -2.15 -10.86 0.78
C GLU A 60 -2.54 -9.38 0.73
N LEU A 61 -2.33 -8.72 -0.41
CA LEU A 61 -2.78 -7.35 -0.64
C LEU A 61 -3.92 -7.33 -1.66
N ILE A 62 -5.06 -6.77 -1.28
CA ILE A 62 -6.25 -6.63 -2.11
C ILE A 62 -6.52 -5.14 -2.34
N ALA A 63 -6.38 -4.67 -3.58
CA ALA A 63 -6.73 -3.30 -3.92
C ALA A 63 -8.24 -3.17 -4.14
N VAL A 64 -8.88 -2.29 -3.36
CA VAL A 64 -10.33 -2.04 -3.43
C VAL A 64 -10.56 -0.60 -3.86
N ASN A 65 -11.16 -0.40 -5.03
CA ASN A 65 -11.60 0.94 -5.46
C ASN A 65 -13.12 1.04 -5.26
N VAL A 66 -13.57 2.04 -4.51
CA VAL A 66 -15.01 2.30 -4.30
C VAL A 66 -15.43 3.35 -5.32
N ASP A 67 -16.25 2.93 -6.28
CA ASP A 67 -16.89 3.82 -7.23
C ASP A 67 -18.10 4.48 -6.54
N ALA A 68 -18.04 5.80 -6.36
CA ALA A 68 -19.14 6.57 -5.76
C ALA A 68 -20.38 6.69 -6.67
N GLY A 69 -20.33 6.16 -7.90
CA GLY A 69 -21.48 6.12 -8.81
C GLY A 69 -21.83 7.47 -9.42
N PHE A 70 -20.97 8.49 -9.28
CA PHE A 70 -21.19 9.79 -9.90
C PHE A 70 -21.06 9.70 -11.43
N PRO A 71 -22.05 10.20 -12.19
CA PRO A 71 -21.96 10.26 -13.65
C PRO A 71 -20.70 11.01 -14.09
N GLY A 72 -19.84 10.37 -14.89
CA GLY A 72 -18.65 10.98 -15.50
C GLY A 72 -17.29 10.65 -14.84
N TYR A 73 -17.24 9.82 -13.79
CA TYR A 73 -16.00 9.49 -13.08
C TYR A 73 -15.07 8.50 -13.83
N ARG A 74 -15.61 7.63 -14.68
CA ARG A 74 -14.83 6.83 -15.65
C ARG A 74 -15.22 7.22 -17.06
N LYS A 75 -14.32 7.89 -17.79
CA LYS A 75 -14.33 7.82 -19.26
C LYS A 75 -13.60 6.52 -19.61
N GLY A 76 -14.38 5.52 -20.01
CA GLY A 76 -13.84 4.31 -20.66
C GLY A 76 -13.22 4.63 -22.00
#